data_AF-A0A7J7S4J6-F1
#
_entry.id   AF-A0A7J7S4J6-F1
#
_cell.length_a   1.000
_cell.length_b   1.000
_cell.length_c   1.000
_cell.angle_alpha   90.00
_cell.angle_beta   90.00
_cell.angle_gamma   90.00
#
_symmetry.space_group_name_H-M   'P 1'
#
loop_
_entity.id
_entity.type
_entity.pdbx_description
1 polymer ?
#
loop_
_entity_poly.entity_id
_entity_poly.type
_entity_poly.pdbx_seq_one_letter_code
_entity_poly.pdbx_strand_id
1 'polypeptide(L)'
;MSYRLNTHVKPLIWIESVIEKHSHSRIEYMIKAKSQFKRRSTANNVEIHIPVPNDADSPKFKTTVGSVKWVPENSEIVWSIKSFPGGKEYLMRAHFGLPSVEAEDKEGKPPISVKFEIPYFTTSGIQVRYLKIIEKSGYQALPWVRYITQNGDYQLRTQ
;
A
#
# COMPACT_ATOMS: atom_id res chain seq x y z
N MET A 1 -8.47 -23.79 11.22
CA MET A 1 -7.51 -24.34 10.25
C MET A 1 -6.66 -23.20 9.74
N SER A 2 -5.34 -23.31 9.86
CA SER A 2 -4.37 -22.34 9.34
C SER A 2 -3.49 -23.04 8.30
N TYR A 3 -3.12 -22.33 7.24
CA TYR A 3 -2.22 -22.85 6.22
C TYR A 3 -1.25 -21.75 5.78
N ARG A 4 -0.07 -22.15 5.30
CA ARG A 4 0.95 -21.24 4.77
C ARG A 4 1.36 -21.73 3.38
N LEU A 5 1.51 -20.80 2.45
CA LEU A 5 1.91 -21.06 1.08
C LEU A 5 3.15 -20.21 0.77
N ASN A 6 4.26 -20.85 0.38
CA ASN A 6 5.49 -20.18 -0.02
C ASN A 6 5.61 -20.19 -1.56
N THR A 7 4.67 -19.54 -2.24
CA THR A 7 4.72 -19.38 -3.70
C THR A 7 5.19 -17.98 -4.04
N HIS A 8 6.02 -17.86 -5.08
CA HIS A 8 6.41 -16.56 -5.61
C HIS A 8 5.21 -15.91 -6.30
N VAL A 9 4.58 -14.95 -5.62
CA VAL A 9 3.49 -14.15 -6.17
C VAL A 9 4.04 -12.80 -6.57
N LYS A 10 3.57 -12.28 -7.71
CA LYS A 10 3.81 -10.88 -8.07
C LYS A 10 3.20 -9.94 -7.01
N PRO A 11 3.88 -8.85 -6.64
CA PRO A 11 3.40 -7.89 -5.67
C PRO A 11 2.08 -7.27 -6.13
N LEU A 12 1.02 -7.37 -5.32
CA LEU A 12 -0.33 -6.89 -5.67
C LEU A 12 -0.39 -5.38 -5.88
N ILE A 13 0.35 -4.63 -5.06
CA ILE A 13 0.55 -3.19 -5.21
C ILE A 13 2.05 -2.94 -5.32
N TRP A 14 2.50 -2.59 -6.52
CA TRP A 14 3.90 -2.27 -6.76
C TRP A 14 4.11 -0.76 -6.63
N ILE A 15 5.16 -0.36 -5.92
CA ILE A 15 5.48 1.05 -5.72
C ILE A 15 6.84 1.32 -6.33
N GLU A 16 6.89 2.29 -7.23
CA GLU A 16 8.11 2.88 -7.75
C GLU A 16 8.26 4.25 -7.11
N SER A 17 9.40 4.51 -6.50
CA SER A 17 9.73 5.79 -5.88
C SER A 17 10.96 6.37 -6.55
N VAL A 18 10.87 7.63 -6.97
CA VAL A 18 12.01 8.42 -7.43
C VAL A 18 12.17 9.59 -6.46
N ILE A 19 13.36 9.72 -5.88
CA ILE A 19 13.67 10.76 -4.90
C ILE A 19 14.74 11.66 -5.52
N GLU A 20 14.39 12.90 -5.82
CA GLU A 20 15.31 13.91 -6.35
C GLU A 20 15.68 14.89 -5.24
N LYS A 21 16.93 14.83 -4.77
CA LYS A 21 17.50 15.79 -3.83
C LYS A 21 18.12 16.95 -4.63
N HIS A 22 17.61 18.16 -4.48
CA HIS A 22 18.27 19.38 -4.97
C HIS A 22 19.14 19.99 -3.88
N SER A 23 20.39 20.24 -4.23
CA SER A 23 21.57 20.32 -3.36
C SER A 23 21.43 21.05 -2.03
N HIS A 24 20.61 22.11 -1.91
CA HIS A 24 20.54 22.91 -0.67
C HIS A 24 19.16 23.46 -0.28
N SER A 25 18.06 22.98 -0.87
CA SER A 25 16.77 23.57 -0.48
C SER A 25 15.53 22.72 -0.67
N ARG A 26 15.55 21.71 -1.54
CA ARG A 26 14.32 21.01 -1.92
C ARG A 26 14.56 19.54 -2.16
N ILE A 27 13.60 18.74 -1.73
CA ILE A 27 13.53 17.33 -2.07
C ILE A 27 12.17 17.06 -2.71
N GLU A 28 12.19 16.40 -3.86
CA GLU A 28 10.99 16.00 -4.59
C GLU A 28 10.85 14.47 -4.54
N TYR A 29 9.68 14.02 -4.11
CA TYR A 29 9.26 12.63 -4.11
C TYR A 29 8.28 12.42 -5.24
N MET A 30 8.61 11.54 -6.17
CA MET A 30 7.70 11.05 -7.19
C MET A 30 7.39 9.59 -6.92
N ILE A 31 6.16 9.31 -6.50
CA ILE A 31 5.73 7.97 -6.13
C ILE A 31 4.67 7.51 -7.13
N LYS A 32 4.93 6.35 -7.73
CA LYS A 32 4.04 5.68 -8.66
C LYS A 32 3.57 4.37 -8.06
N ALA A 33 2.29 4.29 -7.75
CA ALA A 33 1.65 3.07 -7.29
C ALA A 33 0.97 2.36 -8.47
N LYS A 34 1.27 1.07 -8.67
CA LYS A 34 0.70 0.22 -9.73
C LYS A 34 -0.04 -0.96 -9.11
N SER A 35 -1.29 -1.18 -9.49
CA SER A 35 -2.06 -2.35 -9.03
C SER A 35 -1.88 -3.53 -9.99
N GLN A 36 -1.20 -4.59 -9.54
CA GLN A 36 -0.91 -5.80 -10.34
C GLN A 36 -1.87 -6.97 -10.03
N PHE A 37 -3.17 -6.69 -9.95
CA PHE A 37 -4.20 -7.72 -9.80
C PHE A 37 -5.29 -7.57 -10.86
N LYS A 38 -6.21 -8.54 -10.91
CA LYS A 38 -7.26 -8.60 -11.94
C LYS A 38 -8.09 -7.32 -11.94
N ARG A 39 -8.37 -6.78 -13.13
CA ARG A 39 -9.16 -5.53 -13.32
C ARG A 39 -10.54 -5.54 -12.68
N ARG A 40 -11.15 -6.73 -12.53
CA ARG A 40 -12.45 -6.93 -11.86
C ARG A 40 -12.40 -6.76 -10.34
N SER A 41 -11.22 -6.83 -9.75
CA SER A 41 -10.99 -6.67 -8.32
C SER A 41 -10.55 -5.24 -8.04
N THR A 42 -10.84 -4.78 -6.83
CA THR A 42 -10.54 -3.43 -6.36
C THR A 42 -9.98 -3.52 -4.96
N ALA A 43 -8.85 -2.86 -4.71
CA ALA A 43 -8.34 -2.68 -3.36
C ALA A 43 -9.05 -1.50 -2.69
N ASN A 44 -9.45 -1.69 -1.45
CA ASN A 44 -10.10 -0.70 -0.60
C ASN A 44 -9.11 -0.21 0.45
N ASN A 45 -9.29 1.06 0.85
CA ASN A 45 -8.54 1.69 1.94
C ASN A 45 -7.03 1.45 1.82
N VAL A 46 -6.49 1.73 0.64
CA VAL A 46 -5.05 1.59 0.40
C VAL A 46 -4.35 2.76 1.07
N GLU A 47 -3.44 2.47 1.98
CA GLU A 47 -2.60 3.45 2.67
C GLU A 47 -1.14 3.17 2.35
N ILE A 48 -0.47 4.14 1.76
CA ILE A 48 0.94 4.06 1.42
C ILE A 48 1.69 4.98 2.39
N HIS A 49 2.55 4.38 3.20
CA HIS A 49 3.40 5.05 4.18
C HIS A 49 4.77 5.26 3.55
N ILE A 50 5.09 6.51 3.24
CA ILE A 50 6.39 6.89 2.67
C ILE A 50 7.19 7.64 3.72
N PRO A 51 8.37 7.15 4.12
CA PRO A 51 9.22 7.86 5.06
C PRO A 51 9.85 9.10 4.40
N VAL A 52 9.92 10.17 5.18
CA VAL A 52 10.56 11.43 4.81
C VAL A 52 11.65 11.79 5.83
N PRO A 53 12.65 12.60 5.43
CA PRO A 53 13.64 13.12 6.35
C PRO A 53 12.98 13.91 7.47
N ASN A 54 13.53 13.82 8.68
CA ASN A 54 13.05 14.56 9.84
C ASN A 54 13.17 16.09 9.64
N ASP A 55 14.14 16.51 8.81
CA ASP A 55 14.41 17.91 8.52
C ASP A 55 13.51 18.46 7.40
N ALA A 56 12.58 17.67 6.87
CA ALA A 56 11.67 18.10 5.82
C ALA A 56 10.67 19.13 6.35
N ASP A 57 10.66 20.32 5.74
CA ASP A 57 9.72 21.41 6.05
C ASP A 57 8.83 21.74 4.84
N SER A 58 7.78 22.53 5.05
CA SER A 58 6.98 23.15 3.98
C SER A 58 6.42 22.14 2.94
N PRO A 59 5.64 21.13 3.37
CA PRO A 59 5.14 20.08 2.48
C PRO A 59 4.17 20.62 1.43
N LYS A 60 4.39 20.28 0.16
CA LYS A 60 3.45 20.54 -0.94
C LYS A 60 3.14 19.25 -1.69
N PHE A 61 1.87 18.86 -1.68
CA PHE A 61 1.41 17.63 -2.32
C PHE A 61 0.65 17.91 -3.60
N LYS A 62 0.91 17.11 -4.63
CA LYS A 62 0.13 17.03 -5.87
C LYS A 62 -0.19 15.56 -6.12
N THR A 63 -1.46 15.19 -6.03
CA THR A 63 -1.92 13.83 -6.32
C THR A 63 -3.10 13.85 -7.28
N THR A 64 -3.21 12.84 -8.12
CA THR A 64 -4.36 12.67 -9.02
C THR A 64 -5.54 12.01 -8.31
N VAL A 65 -5.27 11.13 -7.34
CA VAL A 65 -6.29 10.31 -6.67
C VAL A 65 -5.96 10.12 -5.19
N GLY A 66 -6.98 10.22 -4.35
CA GLY A 66 -6.84 10.06 -2.89
C GLY A 66 -6.43 11.34 -2.19
N SER A 67 -6.05 11.22 -0.92
CA SER A 67 -5.58 12.32 -0.09
C SER A 67 -4.22 11.99 0.50
N VAL A 68 -3.37 13.01 0.63
CA VAL A 68 -2.03 12.88 1.21
C VAL A 68 -2.02 13.65 2.52
N LYS A 69 -1.54 13.01 3.59
CA LYS A 69 -1.36 13.61 4.91
C LYS A 69 0.10 13.51 5.31
N TRP A 70 0.64 14.58 5.85
CA TRP A 70 1.96 14.59 6.47
C TRP A 70 1.83 14.26 7.95
N VAL A 71 2.63 13.31 8.43
CA VAL A 71 2.67 12.87 9.84
C VAL A 71 4.10 13.06 10.35
N PRO A 72 4.45 14.28 10.82
CA PRO A 72 5.82 14.59 11.27
C PRO A 72 6.25 13.75 12.48
N GLU A 73 5.31 13.35 13.35
CA GLU A 73 5.58 12.52 14.53
C GLU A 73 6.27 11.19 14.17
N ASN A 74 5.88 10.60 13.04
CA ASN A 74 6.47 9.36 12.53
C ASN A 74 7.47 9.60 11.40
N SER A 75 7.72 10.87 11.04
CA SER A 75 8.53 11.25 9.88
C SER A 75 8.09 10.54 8.60
N GLU A 76 6.77 10.51 8.36
CA GLU A 76 6.14 9.81 7.25
C GLU A 76 5.07 10.65 6.54
N ILE A 77 4.87 10.36 5.27
CA ILE A 77 3.72 10.77 4.47
C ILE A 77 2.78 9.58 4.35
N VAL A 78 1.51 9.80 4.63
CA VAL A 78 0.45 8.81 4.42
C VAL A 78 -0.36 9.23 3.20
N TRP A 79 -0.27 8.45 2.12
CA TRP A 79 -1.14 8.59 0.95
C TRP A 79 -2.28 7.58 1.02
N SER A 80 -3.49 8.09 1.25
CA SER A 80 -4.71 7.30 1.39
C SER A 80 -5.54 7.32 0.10
N ILE A 81 -5.82 6.13 -0.44
CA ILE A 81 -6.63 5.90 -1.64
C ILE A 81 -7.82 5.03 -1.24
N LYS A 82 -9.04 5.59 -1.30
CA LYS A 82 -10.27 4.88 -0.91
C LYS A 82 -10.52 3.63 -1.77
N SER A 83 -10.27 3.74 -3.07
CA SER A 83 -10.53 2.69 -4.04
C SER A 83 -9.44 2.68 -5.09
N PHE A 84 -8.76 1.54 -5.22
CA PHE A 84 -7.70 1.33 -6.20
C PHE A 84 -8.05 0.12 -7.08
N PRO A 85 -8.63 0.35 -8.28
CA PRO A 85 -8.96 -0.72 -9.21
C PRO A 85 -7.72 -1.45 -9.72
N GLY A 86 -7.86 -2.74 -10.05
CA GLY A 86 -6.76 -3.55 -10.61
C GLY A 86 -6.34 -3.10 -12.01
N GLY A 87 -5.04 -3.16 -12.30
CA GLY A 87 -4.46 -2.77 -13.59
C GLY A 87 -4.46 -1.26 -13.85
N LYS A 88 -4.55 -0.44 -12.79
CA LYS A 88 -4.41 1.02 -12.85
C LYS A 88 -3.10 1.46 -12.20
N GLU A 89 -2.69 2.66 -12.55
CA GLU A 89 -1.51 3.30 -11.98
C GLU A 89 -1.88 4.69 -11.51
N TYR A 90 -1.36 5.08 -10.34
CA TYR A 90 -1.56 6.41 -9.78
C TYR A 90 -0.21 7.02 -9.41
N LEU A 91 -0.15 8.34 -9.56
CA LEU A 91 1.05 9.14 -9.34
C LEU A 91 0.76 10.16 -8.23
N MET A 92 1.73 10.29 -7.33
CA MET A 92 1.76 11.30 -6.29
C MET A 92 3.12 11.99 -6.32
N ARG A 93 3.10 13.32 -6.26
CA ARG A 93 4.28 14.16 -6.12
C ARG A 93 4.22 14.90 -4.81
N ALA A 94 5.32 14.87 -4.07
CA ALA A 94 5.48 15.66 -2.86
C ALA A 94 6.76 16.47 -2.94
N HIS A 95 6.67 17.75 -2.60
CA HIS A 95 7.83 18.63 -2.48
C HIS A 95 8.00 19.00 -1.02
N PHE A 96 9.24 18.95 -0.54
CA PHE A 96 9.61 19.45 0.78
C PHE A 96 10.76 20.42 0.65
N GLY A 97 10.76 21.44 1.51
CA GLY A 97 11.92 22.25 1.80
C GLY A 97 12.90 21.47 2.66
N LEU A 98 14.19 21.65 2.41
CA LEU A 98 15.26 21.20 3.31
C LEU A 98 15.92 22.46 3.90
N PRO A 99 16.20 22.49 5.22
CA PRO A 99 16.99 23.55 5.83
C PRO A 99 18.43 23.49 5.31
N SER A 100 19.12 24.62 5.33
CA SER A 100 20.50 24.75 4.84
C SER A 100 21.55 24.03 5.68
N VAL A 101 21.15 23.46 6.83
CA VAL A 101 22.02 22.74 7.74
C VAL A 101 22.00 21.26 7.35
N GLU A 102 23.11 20.77 6.83
CA GLU A 102 23.29 19.35 6.53
C GLU A 102 23.42 18.57 7.85
N ALA A 103 22.36 17.90 8.28
CA ALA A 103 22.49 16.83 9.26
C ALA A 103 23.19 15.64 8.58
N GLU A 104 24.10 14.96 9.28
CA GLU A 104 24.70 13.71 8.80
C GLU A 104 23.56 12.77 8.34
N ASP A 105 23.56 12.40 7.05
CA ASP A 105 22.58 11.49 6.45
C ASP A 105 22.60 10.19 7.27
N LYS A 106 21.66 10.02 8.20
CA LYS A 106 21.52 8.78 8.96
C LYS A 106 21.22 7.65 7.96
N GLU A 107 22.21 6.80 7.73
CA GLU A 107 22.11 5.63 6.88
C GLU A 107 20.97 4.72 7.35
N GLY A 108 19.93 4.62 6.52
CA GLY A 108 18.79 3.75 6.76
C GLY A 108 17.47 4.43 6.43
N LYS A 109 17.23 4.72 5.14
CA LYS A 109 15.89 5.11 4.69
C LYS A 109 14.92 3.97 5.04
N PRO A 110 13.89 4.21 5.87
CA PRO A 110 12.91 3.18 6.16
C PRO A 110 12.27 2.70 4.86
N PRO A 111 11.80 1.45 4.78
CA PRO A 111 11.07 0.98 3.62
C PRO A 111 9.68 1.63 3.55
N ILE A 112 9.16 1.78 2.34
CA ILE A 112 7.77 2.18 2.10
C ILE A 112 6.86 1.03 2.51
N SER A 113 5.93 1.28 3.42
CA SER A 113 4.95 0.29 3.87
C SER A 113 3.59 0.51 3.19
N VAL A 114 2.90 -0.57 2.86
CA VAL A 114 1.59 -0.49 2.20
C VAL A 114 0.55 -1.30 2.95
N LYS A 115 -0.56 -0.64 3.28
CA LYS A 115 -1.75 -1.29 3.82
C LYS A 115 -2.85 -1.31 2.77
N PHE A 116 -3.54 -2.43 2.64
CA PHE A 116 -4.65 -2.57 1.70
C PHE A 116 -5.53 -3.76 2.04
N GLU A 117 -6.80 -3.68 1.63
CA GLU A 117 -7.72 -4.80 1.65
C GLU A 117 -8.30 -5.05 0.25
N ILE A 118 -8.28 -6.29 -0.25
CA ILE A 118 -8.91 -6.67 -1.52
C ILE A 118 -9.98 -7.74 -1.22
N PRO A 119 -11.28 -7.39 -1.29
CA PRO A 119 -12.36 -8.35 -1.13
C PRO A 119 -12.50 -9.24 -2.37
N TYR A 120 -13.00 -10.46 -2.17
CA TYR A 120 -13.28 -11.47 -3.20
C TYR A 120 -12.07 -11.84 -4.07
N PHE A 121 -10.86 -11.58 -3.57
CA PHE A 121 -9.60 -11.94 -4.19
C PHE A 121 -8.81 -12.85 -3.25
N THR A 122 -8.14 -13.85 -3.81
CA THR A 122 -7.27 -14.75 -3.07
C THR A 122 -5.90 -14.80 -3.75
N THR A 123 -4.86 -14.48 -2.99
CA THR A 123 -3.47 -14.57 -3.46
C THR A 123 -3.02 -16.03 -3.56
N SER A 124 -3.47 -16.89 -2.63
CA SER A 124 -3.13 -18.32 -2.61
C SER A 124 -3.87 -19.15 -3.67
N GLY A 125 -4.89 -18.57 -4.32
CA GLY A 125 -5.78 -19.31 -5.23
C GLY A 125 -6.75 -20.26 -4.51
N ILE A 126 -6.82 -20.24 -3.17
CA ILE A 126 -7.77 -21.08 -2.44
C ILE A 126 -9.21 -20.76 -2.84
N GLN A 127 -10.01 -21.80 -3.02
CA GLN A 127 -11.43 -21.68 -3.31
C GLN A 127 -12.19 -22.80 -2.58
N VAL A 128 -13.09 -22.41 -1.70
CA VAL A 128 -14.07 -23.29 -1.06
C VAL A 128 -15.02 -23.80 -2.13
N ARG A 129 -15.05 -25.12 -2.35
CA ARG A 129 -15.88 -25.77 -3.37
C ARG A 129 -17.24 -26.20 -2.83
N TYR A 130 -17.27 -26.75 -1.62
CA TYR A 130 -18.50 -27.19 -0.96
C TYR A 130 -18.37 -27.04 0.55
N LEU A 131 -19.51 -26.77 1.20
CA LEU A 131 -19.68 -26.88 2.64
C LEU A 131 -20.85 -27.85 2.86
N LYS A 132 -20.55 -29.05 3.32
CA LYS A 132 -21.57 -30.08 3.55
C LYS A 132 -22.09 -29.92 4.98
N ILE A 133 -23.38 -29.57 5.10
CA ILE A 133 -24.09 -29.48 6.38
C ILE A 133 -25.06 -30.66 6.42
N ILE A 134 -24.95 -31.50 7.44
CA ILE A 134 -25.84 -32.65 7.64
C ILE A 134 -26.59 -32.39 8.92
N GLU A 135 -27.88 -32.07 8.80
CA GLU A 135 -28.74 -31.65 9.91
C GLU A 135 -29.99 -32.52 9.92
N LYS A 136 -30.28 -33.17 11.05
CA LYS A 136 -31.37 -34.15 11.16
C LYS A 136 -32.74 -33.51 11.40
N SER A 137 -32.75 -32.24 11.81
CA SER A 137 -33.95 -31.48 12.15
C SER A 137 -34.69 -30.88 10.94
N GLY A 138 -34.18 -31.06 9.71
CA GLY A 138 -34.78 -30.50 8.49
C GLY A 138 -34.50 -29.02 8.26
N TYR A 139 -33.67 -28.39 9.09
CA TYR A 139 -33.25 -27.00 8.93
C TYR A 139 -32.40 -26.80 7.67
N GLN A 140 -32.79 -25.83 6.83
CA GLN A 140 -32.02 -25.44 5.64
C GLN A 140 -31.06 -24.31 5.98
N ALA A 141 -29.76 -24.63 6.00
CA ALA A 141 -28.72 -23.64 6.19
C ALA A 141 -28.44 -22.84 4.90
N LEU A 142 -28.15 -21.55 5.05
CA LEU A 142 -27.74 -20.64 3.97
C LEU A 142 -26.26 -20.28 4.13
N PRO A 143 -25.34 -21.14 3.68
CA PRO A 143 -23.92 -20.88 3.86
C PRO A 143 -23.45 -19.76 2.94
N TRP A 144 -22.59 -18.89 3.46
CA TRP A 144 -21.91 -17.85 2.69
C TRP A 144 -20.40 -17.92 2.92
N VAL A 145 -19.64 -17.49 1.91
CA VAL A 145 -18.18 -17.43 1.97
C VAL A 145 -17.75 -16.06 1.46
N ARG A 146 -16.87 -15.40 2.21
CA ARG A 146 -16.19 -14.18 1.78
C ARG A 146 -14.69 -14.41 1.80
N TYR A 147 -14.04 -14.06 0.70
CA TYR A 147 -12.59 -13.97 0.64
C TYR A 147 -12.17 -12.53 0.90
N ILE A 148 -11.14 -12.36 1.71
CA ILE A 148 -10.53 -11.06 1.96
C ILE A 148 -9.02 -11.29 1.93
N THR A 149 -8.34 -10.55 1.07
CA THR A 149 -6.87 -10.46 1.09
C THR A 149 -6.49 -9.17 1.78
N GLN A 150 -5.81 -9.27 2.92
CA GLN A 150 -5.23 -8.14 3.63
C GLN A 150 -3.71 -8.19 3.48
N ASN A 151 -3.07 -7.03 3.53
CA ASN A 151 -1.62 -6.97 3.59
C ASN A 151 -1.11 -7.61 4.90
N GLY A 152 0.03 -8.29 4.82
CA GLY A 152 0.84 -8.64 5.97
C GLY A 152 1.95 -7.60 6.14
N ASP A 153 3.17 -8.09 6.32
CA ASP A 153 4.37 -7.27 6.22
C ASP A 153 4.68 -6.97 4.74
N TYR A 154 4.23 -5.80 4.27
CA TYR A 154 4.30 -5.40 2.87
C TYR A 154 5.14 -4.13 2.74
N GLN A 155 6.45 -4.35 2.59
CA GLN A 155 7.47 -3.32 2.57
C GLN A 155 8.22 -3.31 1.24
N LEU A 156 8.37 -2.12 0.65
CA LEU A 156 9.21 -1.91 -0.53
C LEU A 156 10.36 -0.98 -0.17
N ARG A 157 11.59 -1.43 -0.45
CA ARG A 157 12.76 -0.57 -0.30
C ARG A 157 12.87 0.36 -1.50
N THR A 158 13.09 1.63 -1.23
CA THR A 158 13.43 2.62 -2.25
C THR A 158 14.83 2.30 -2.77
N GLN A 159 15.02 2.34 -4.10
CA GLN A 159 16.34 2.20 -4.72
C GLN A 159 17.09 3.53 -4.71
#